data_AF-A0A2R4ZPL8-F1
#
_entry.id   AF-A0A2R4ZPL8-F1
#
_cell.length_a   1.000
_cell.length_b   1.000
_cell.length_c   1.000
_cell.angle_alpha   90.00
_cell.angle_beta   90.00
_cell.angle_gamma   90.00
#
_symmetry.space_group_name_H-M   'P 1'
#
loop_
_entity.id
_entity.type
_entity.pdbx_description
1 polymer ?
#
loop_
_entity_poly.entity_id
_entity_poly.type
_entity_poly.pdbx_seq_one_letter_code
_entity_poly.pdbx_strand_id
1 'polypeptide(L)'
;MGFLSDVRDRWRRIGIFSIAANNYEPAKAYTASLSSEVARWRRERGIAIIAEYKRASPTGIIDLGLDIRDYYYQLQSYVAGFSVIVEREWFSGSPEYIGMLRRLGWSGPVLAKGFVFYKDQIDIYRNAGASSVLLIAEALDPVELRDLYVYSESLGLEPLVEVGSIGTLDTVMRTLSPRIVGVNSRDLETLEVSVNNMLGIIKYAKNEYPDLLIVAESGMKDLDDIWRARESGADACLIGTGLVRRSDRAEMLSKLYSTLKRA
;
A
#
# COMPACT_ATOMS: atom_id res chain seq x y z
N MET A 1 -13.47 18.51 -14.66
CA MET A 1 -12.16 17.97 -14.20
C MET A 1 -12.47 16.79 -13.30
N GLY A 2 -11.94 15.62 -13.63
CA GLY A 2 -12.10 14.43 -12.79
C GLY A 2 -11.18 14.49 -11.57
N PHE A 3 -11.43 13.61 -10.58
CA PHE A 3 -10.63 13.52 -9.36
C PHE A 3 -9.13 13.37 -9.67
N LEU A 4 -8.75 12.43 -10.55
CA LEU A 4 -7.35 12.20 -10.95
C LEU A 4 -6.72 13.40 -11.66
N SER A 5 -7.46 14.12 -12.52
CA SER A 5 -6.92 15.29 -13.21
C SER A 5 -6.61 16.41 -12.21
N ASP A 6 -7.46 16.60 -11.20
CA ASP A 6 -7.22 17.59 -10.15
C ASP A 6 -5.99 17.21 -9.29
N VAL A 7 -5.86 15.95 -8.88
CA VAL A 7 -4.67 15.48 -8.13
C VAL A 7 -3.39 15.71 -8.95
N ARG A 8 -3.41 15.36 -10.24
CA ARG A 8 -2.25 15.53 -11.15
C ARG A 8 -1.89 17.00 -11.38
N ASP A 9 -2.89 17.86 -11.62
CA ASP A 9 -2.69 19.31 -11.81
C ASP A 9 -2.23 20.02 -10.54
N ARG A 10 -2.61 19.52 -9.36
CA ARG A 10 -2.14 20.06 -8.09
C ARG A 10 -0.68 19.73 -7.83
N TRP A 11 -0.22 18.51 -8.13
CA TRP A 11 1.21 18.19 -8.05
C TRP A 11 2.07 19.13 -8.91
N ARG A 12 1.58 19.55 -10.08
CA ARG A 12 2.22 20.59 -10.90
C ARG A 12 2.24 21.96 -10.24
N ARG A 13 1.17 22.34 -9.53
CA ARG A 13 1.00 23.67 -8.90
C ARG A 13 1.71 23.81 -7.56
N ILE A 14 1.79 22.74 -6.77
CA ILE A 14 2.36 22.78 -5.41
C ILE A 14 3.86 23.10 -5.44
N GLY A 15 4.54 22.90 -6.57
CA GLY A 15 5.96 23.18 -6.70
C GLY A 15 6.76 22.24 -5.80
N ILE A 16 7.59 21.41 -6.41
CA ILE A 16 8.53 20.48 -5.75
C ILE A 16 9.32 21.15 -4.59
N PHE A 17 9.45 22.48 -4.63
CA PHE A 17 10.15 23.34 -3.70
C PHE A 17 9.65 23.40 -2.25
N SER A 18 8.41 23.01 -1.93
CA SER A 18 7.96 23.04 -0.52
C SER A 18 8.36 21.79 0.29
N ILE A 19 8.43 20.63 -0.36
CA ILE A 19 8.72 19.35 0.32
C ILE A 19 10.23 19.06 0.33
N ALA A 20 10.96 19.54 -0.69
CA ALA A 20 12.42 19.40 -0.79
C ALA A 20 13.19 20.19 0.27
N ALA A 21 12.55 21.15 0.96
CA ALA A 21 13.21 22.04 1.93
C ALA A 21 13.37 21.44 3.34
N ASN A 22 12.80 20.26 3.61
CA ASN A 22 13.13 19.55 4.85
C ASN A 22 14.35 18.66 4.60
N ASN A 23 15.40 18.91 5.40
CA ASN A 23 16.65 18.17 5.49
C ASN A 23 16.42 16.67 5.76
N TYR A 24 15.95 15.91 4.77
CA TYR A 24 16.16 14.47 4.76
C TYR A 24 17.65 14.31 4.45
N GLU A 25 18.48 14.16 5.50
CA GLU A 25 19.78 13.51 5.29
C GLU A 25 19.52 12.26 4.45
N PRO A 26 20.32 11.98 3.40
CA PRO A 26 20.08 10.83 2.55
C PRO A 26 20.01 9.59 3.43
N ALA A 27 18.79 9.13 3.69
CA ALA A 27 18.58 8.01 4.58
C ALA A 27 19.33 6.83 3.99
N LYS A 28 19.93 6.00 4.85
CA LYS A 28 20.45 4.69 4.45
C LYS A 28 19.40 4.02 3.57
N ALA A 29 19.75 3.63 2.35
CA ALA A 29 18.80 3.01 1.45
C ALA A 29 18.16 1.79 2.13
N TYR A 30 16.83 1.81 2.31
CA TYR A 30 16.08 0.71 2.89
C TYR A 30 15.57 -0.16 1.75
N THR A 31 16.18 -1.32 1.56
CA THR A 31 15.88 -2.23 0.45
C THR A 31 15.07 -3.45 0.87
N ALA A 32 14.37 -3.35 2.02
CA ALA A 32 13.49 -4.43 2.48
C ALA A 32 12.38 -4.65 1.45
N SER A 33 12.42 -5.80 0.78
CA SER A 33 11.47 -6.18 -0.26
C SER A 33 10.11 -6.50 0.34
N LEU A 34 9.08 -5.84 -0.19
CA LEU A 34 7.70 -6.07 0.20
C LEU A 34 7.24 -7.48 -0.19
N SER A 35 7.57 -7.92 -1.41
CA SER A 35 7.21 -9.26 -1.92
C SER A 35 7.85 -10.37 -1.08
N SER A 36 9.12 -10.22 -0.71
CA SER A 36 9.84 -11.20 0.11
C SER A 36 9.23 -11.34 1.51
N GLU A 37 8.87 -10.22 2.13
CA GLU A 37 8.22 -10.20 3.44
C GLU A 37 6.80 -10.76 3.40
N VAL A 38 6.01 -10.39 2.37
CA VAL A 38 4.67 -10.96 2.15
C VAL A 38 4.77 -12.48 1.98
N ALA A 39 5.68 -12.98 1.14
CA ALA A 39 5.88 -14.41 0.95
C ALA A 39 6.29 -15.12 2.24
N ARG A 40 7.18 -14.53 3.04
CA ARG A 40 7.60 -15.07 4.35
C ARG A 40 6.40 -15.18 5.30
N TRP A 41 5.66 -14.09 5.49
CA TRP A 41 4.53 -14.04 6.41
C TRP A 41 3.40 -14.96 5.97
N ARG A 42 3.07 -15.00 4.66
CA ARG A 42 2.11 -15.95 4.11
C ARG A 42 2.50 -17.40 4.45
N ARG A 43 3.78 -17.77 4.27
CA ARG A 43 4.28 -19.12 4.59
C ARG A 43 4.24 -19.44 6.08
N GLU A 44 4.61 -18.48 6.94
CA GLU A 44 4.76 -18.71 8.39
C GLU A 44 3.48 -18.52 9.20
N ARG A 45 2.55 -17.70 8.68
CA ARG A 45 1.36 -17.22 9.40
C ARG A 45 0.05 -17.43 8.64
N GLY A 46 0.11 -17.88 7.39
CA GLY A 46 -1.06 -18.16 6.54
C GLY A 46 -1.56 -16.96 5.72
N ILE A 47 -1.25 -15.73 6.13
CA ILE A 47 -1.48 -14.48 5.38
C ILE A 47 -0.58 -13.37 5.94
N ALA A 48 -0.18 -12.42 5.11
CA ALA A 48 0.54 -11.22 5.54
C ALA A 48 -0.41 -10.03 5.79
N ILE A 49 -0.10 -9.21 6.79
CA ILE A 49 -0.83 -7.95 7.03
C ILE A 49 0.11 -6.77 6.76
N ILE A 50 -0.33 -5.85 5.90
CA ILE A 50 0.31 -4.56 5.68
C ILE A 50 -0.56 -3.50 6.37
N ALA A 51 -0.09 -2.93 7.47
CA ALA A 51 -0.86 -1.95 8.23
C ALA A 51 -0.73 -0.56 7.60
N GLU A 52 -1.85 0.04 7.22
CA GLU A 52 -1.88 1.37 6.63
C GLU A 52 -2.09 2.45 7.71
N TYR A 53 -1.07 3.28 7.87
CA TYR A 53 -1.18 4.52 8.64
C TYR A 53 -1.91 5.58 7.80
N LYS A 54 -3.16 5.86 8.20
CA LYS A 54 -4.07 6.76 7.50
C LYS A 54 -4.98 7.49 8.46
N ARG A 55 -5.03 8.81 8.35
CA ARG A 55 -5.82 9.70 9.23
C ARG A 55 -7.14 10.16 8.61
N ALA A 56 -7.21 10.21 7.28
CA ALA A 56 -8.42 10.55 6.54
C ALA A 56 -8.53 9.72 5.24
N SER A 57 -9.74 9.63 4.72
CA SER A 57 -10.06 9.14 3.37
C SER A 57 -10.88 10.19 2.61
N PRO A 58 -11.07 10.02 1.30
CA PRO A 58 -11.99 10.87 0.53
C PRO A 58 -13.42 10.86 1.07
N THR A 59 -13.80 9.79 1.77
CA THR A 59 -15.09 9.66 2.46
C THR A 59 -15.15 10.33 3.84
N GLY A 60 -14.06 10.94 4.31
CA GLY A 60 -14.01 11.72 5.55
C GLY A 60 -12.83 11.43 6.47
N ILE A 61 -12.78 12.16 7.58
CA ILE A 61 -11.80 11.98 8.64
C ILE A 61 -11.99 10.61 9.32
N ILE A 62 -10.88 9.89 9.54
CA ILE A 62 -10.88 8.65 10.31
C ILE A 62 -10.44 8.94 11.74
N ASP A 63 -9.24 9.50 11.89
CA ASP A 63 -8.67 9.92 13.18
C ASP A 63 -7.48 10.87 12.94
N LEU A 64 -7.69 12.18 13.15
CA LEU A 64 -6.61 13.17 13.03
C LEU A 64 -5.63 13.12 14.21
N GLY A 65 -6.05 12.57 15.35
CA GLY A 65 -5.25 12.40 16.56
C GLY A 65 -4.43 11.12 16.58
N LEU A 66 -4.47 10.32 15.52
CA LEU A 66 -3.75 9.05 15.44
C LEU A 66 -2.24 9.27 15.56
N ASP A 67 -1.69 8.96 16.72
CA ASP A 67 -0.25 9.01 16.96
C ASP A 67 0.45 7.82 16.28
N ILE A 68 1.45 8.11 15.45
CA ILE A 68 2.18 7.07 14.69
C ILE A 68 3.06 6.20 15.58
N ARG A 69 3.57 6.72 16.71
CA ARG A 69 4.38 5.96 17.65
C ARG A 69 3.51 4.93 18.36
N ASP A 70 2.33 5.31 18.82
CA ASP A 70 1.39 4.38 19.44
C ASP A 70 0.91 3.34 18.43
N TYR A 71 0.57 3.77 17.21
CA TYR A 71 0.19 2.86 16.12
C TYR A 71 1.29 1.84 15.80
N TYR A 72 2.54 2.31 15.72
CA TYR A 72 3.73 1.47 15.49
C TYR A 72 3.92 0.42 16.58
N TYR A 73 3.98 0.83 17.85
CA TYR A 73 4.28 -0.09 18.94
C TYR A 73 3.21 -1.17 19.14
N GLN A 74 1.94 -0.86 18.83
CA GLN A 74 0.87 -1.83 18.88
C GLN A 74 0.94 -2.88 17.75
N LEU A 75 1.50 -2.53 16.59
CA LEU A 75 1.36 -3.34 15.36
C LEU A 75 2.66 -3.96 14.85
N GLN A 76 3.84 -3.41 15.15
CA GLN A 76 5.11 -3.83 14.56
C GLN A 76 5.39 -5.34 14.62
N SER A 77 4.91 -6.04 15.67
CA SER A 77 5.12 -7.48 15.86
C SER A 77 4.10 -8.35 15.12
N TYR A 78 3.10 -7.75 14.47
CA TYR A 78 1.95 -8.41 13.85
C TYR A 78 1.82 -8.13 12.35
N VAL A 79 2.73 -7.34 11.77
CA VAL A 79 2.63 -6.87 10.38
C VAL A 79 3.88 -7.22 9.60
N ALA A 80 3.69 -7.54 8.31
CA ALA A 80 4.78 -7.77 7.36
C ALA A 80 5.38 -6.45 6.86
N GLY A 81 4.62 -5.36 6.94
CA GLY A 81 4.96 -4.07 6.40
C GLY A 81 4.05 -2.98 6.93
N PHE A 82 4.49 -1.74 6.78
CA PHE A 82 3.62 -0.58 6.90
C PHE A 82 3.33 0.01 5.53
N SER A 83 2.14 0.53 5.35
CA SER A 83 1.77 1.45 4.28
C SER A 83 1.54 2.81 4.90
N VAL A 84 2.05 3.88 4.30
CA VAL A 84 1.88 5.25 4.79
C VAL A 84 1.22 6.05 3.70
N ILE A 85 0.08 6.67 4.01
CA ILE A 85 -0.52 7.63 3.09
C ILE A 85 0.35 8.89 3.02
N VAL A 86 0.84 9.20 1.83
CA VAL A 86 1.72 10.35 1.56
C VAL A 86 0.99 11.52 0.90
N GLU A 87 -0.24 11.31 0.43
CA GLU A 87 -1.07 12.33 -0.19
C GLU A 87 -1.64 13.28 0.89
N ARG A 88 -1.37 14.59 0.76
CA ARG A 88 -1.63 15.57 1.81
C ARG A 88 -3.07 16.07 1.84
N GLU A 89 -3.67 16.37 0.69
CA GLU A 89 -4.86 17.21 0.63
C GLU A 89 -6.16 16.43 0.86
N TRP A 90 -6.26 15.23 0.29
CA TRP A 90 -7.43 14.36 0.40
C TRP A 90 -7.34 13.40 1.58
N PHE A 91 -6.12 13.04 1.99
CA PHE A 91 -5.89 12.02 3.01
C PHE A 91 -5.19 12.52 4.27
N SER A 92 -4.79 13.80 4.32
CA SER A 92 -3.97 14.34 5.43
C SER A 92 -2.70 13.51 5.67
N GLY A 93 -2.09 13.00 4.60
CA GLY A 93 -0.87 12.22 4.60
C GLY A 93 0.40 13.07 4.58
N SER A 94 1.55 12.41 4.79
CA SER A 94 2.87 13.04 4.68
C SER A 94 3.97 11.97 4.59
N PRO A 95 4.97 12.12 3.70
CA PRO A 95 6.18 11.29 3.71
C PRO A 95 6.94 11.32 5.04
N GLU A 96 6.77 12.36 5.86
CA GLU A 96 7.44 12.46 7.17
C GLU A 96 7.14 11.27 8.08
N TYR A 97 5.92 10.72 7.99
CA TYR A 97 5.50 9.54 8.74
C TYR A 97 6.33 8.30 8.40
N ILE A 98 6.84 8.19 7.18
CA ILE A 98 7.78 7.13 6.79
C ILE A 98 9.08 7.30 7.59
N GLY A 99 9.62 8.53 7.62
CA GLY A 99 10.82 8.85 8.40
C GLY A 99 10.64 8.62 9.90
N MET A 100 9.45 8.89 10.43
CA MET A 100 9.10 8.59 11.83
C MET A 100 9.15 7.09 12.11
N LEU A 101 8.59 6.22 11.26
CA LEU A 101 8.67 4.77 11.42
C LEU A 101 10.14 4.29 11.44
N ARG A 102 10.98 4.85 10.58
CA ARG A 102 12.43 4.55 10.58
C ARG A 102 13.10 4.97 11.89
N ARG A 103 12.82 6.18 12.40
CA ARG A 103 13.34 6.65 13.70
C ARG A 103 12.86 5.81 14.89
N LEU A 104 11.68 5.21 14.79
CA LEU A 104 11.14 4.29 15.80
C LEU A 104 11.77 2.87 15.74
N GLY A 105 12.61 2.60 14.74
CA GLY A 105 13.36 1.34 14.61
C GLY A 105 12.79 0.35 13.59
N TRP A 106 11.79 0.74 12.80
CA TRP A 106 11.24 -0.17 11.79
C TRP A 106 12.24 -0.44 10.67
N SER A 107 12.64 -1.71 10.53
CA SER A 107 13.56 -2.18 9.49
C SER A 107 12.86 -2.89 8.32
N GLY A 108 11.58 -3.25 8.48
CA GLY A 108 10.79 -3.90 7.43
C GLY A 108 10.36 -2.96 6.30
N PRO A 109 9.55 -3.46 5.35
CA PRO A 109 9.12 -2.68 4.21
C PRO A 109 8.17 -1.55 4.61
N VAL A 110 8.30 -0.42 3.91
CA VAL A 110 7.36 0.70 4.01
C VAL A 110 6.93 1.11 2.62
N LEU A 111 5.63 0.95 2.34
CA LEU A 111 4.97 1.38 1.12
C LEU A 111 4.57 2.85 1.24
N ALA A 112 5.10 3.69 0.34
CA ALA A 112 4.58 5.04 0.14
C ALA A 112 3.31 4.97 -0.72
N LYS A 113 2.14 5.14 -0.09
CA LYS A 113 0.85 4.99 -0.75
C LYS A 113 0.25 6.35 -1.09
N GLY A 114 0.22 6.66 -2.38
CA GLY A 114 -0.32 7.90 -2.92
C GLY A 114 -0.43 7.82 -4.44
N PHE A 115 -0.86 8.91 -5.08
CA PHE A 115 -0.90 9.02 -6.55
C PHE A 115 0.45 9.49 -7.08
N VAL A 116 1.16 8.62 -7.79
CA VAL A 116 2.50 8.88 -8.31
C VAL A 116 2.44 9.08 -9.82
N PHE A 117 2.82 10.28 -10.26
CA PHE A 117 2.87 10.68 -11.67
C PHE A 117 4.28 11.07 -12.12
N TYR A 118 5.18 11.37 -11.18
CA TYR A 118 6.50 11.94 -11.45
C TYR A 118 7.61 11.26 -10.65
N LYS A 119 8.80 11.19 -11.25
CA LYS A 119 10.02 10.63 -10.63
C LYS A 119 10.41 11.34 -9.34
N ASP A 120 10.25 12.66 -9.29
CA ASP A 120 10.53 13.46 -8.10
C ASP A 120 9.73 13.01 -6.87
N GLN A 121 8.51 12.50 -7.05
CA GLN A 121 7.72 11.93 -5.95
C GLN A 121 8.38 10.67 -5.39
N ILE A 122 8.91 9.81 -6.28
CA ILE A 122 9.63 8.58 -5.90
C ILE A 122 10.91 8.96 -5.13
N ASP A 123 11.64 9.98 -5.58
CA ASP A 123 12.82 10.48 -4.88
C ASP A 123 12.49 10.98 -3.47
N ILE A 124 11.41 11.76 -3.32
CA ILE A 124 10.92 12.22 -2.01
C ILE A 124 10.62 11.03 -1.10
N TYR A 125 9.88 10.02 -1.59
CA TYR A 125 9.48 8.88 -0.76
C TYR A 125 10.67 8.00 -0.39
N ARG A 126 11.60 7.79 -1.33
CA ARG A 126 12.87 7.11 -1.08
C ARG A 126 13.67 7.81 0.01
N ASN A 127 13.83 9.12 -0.10
CA ASN A 127 14.62 9.91 0.86
C ASN A 127 13.94 9.94 2.24
N ALA A 128 12.62 9.85 2.30
CA ALA A 128 11.88 9.65 3.55
C ALA A 128 12.06 8.23 4.15
N GLY A 129 12.61 7.27 3.40
CA GLY A 129 12.90 5.91 3.84
C GLY A 129 11.93 4.84 3.35
N ALA A 130 11.14 5.11 2.31
CA ALA A 130 10.29 4.11 1.68
C ALA A 130 11.14 3.01 1.01
N SER A 131 10.65 1.77 1.04
CA SER A 131 11.24 0.65 0.29
C SER A 131 10.31 0.14 -0.81
N SER A 132 9.10 0.69 -0.88
CA SER A 132 8.08 0.38 -1.87
C SER A 132 7.26 1.63 -2.17
N VAL A 133 6.71 1.69 -3.37
CA VAL A 133 5.87 2.80 -3.85
C VAL A 133 4.65 2.25 -4.58
N LEU A 134 3.49 2.90 -4.38
CA LEU A 134 2.28 2.53 -5.10
C LEU A 134 2.29 3.12 -6.51
N LEU A 135 2.06 2.28 -7.52
CA LEU A 135 1.78 2.71 -8.89
C LEU A 135 0.40 2.21 -9.28
N ILE A 136 -0.54 3.12 -9.57
CA ILE A 136 -1.92 2.75 -9.90
C ILE A 136 -2.02 2.63 -11.42
N ALA A 137 -2.24 1.42 -11.93
CA ALA A 137 -2.20 1.14 -13.35
C ALA A 137 -3.31 1.88 -14.12
N GLU A 138 -4.51 2.01 -13.55
CA GLU A 138 -5.59 2.79 -14.16
C GLU A 138 -5.37 4.31 -14.14
N ALA A 139 -4.43 4.83 -13.35
CA ALA A 139 -4.14 6.26 -13.24
C ALA A 139 -2.99 6.73 -14.15
N LEU A 140 -2.34 5.79 -14.84
CA LEU A 140 -1.13 6.01 -15.63
C LEU A 140 -1.33 5.42 -17.03
N ASP A 141 -0.82 6.08 -18.05
CA ASP A 141 -0.73 5.39 -19.35
C ASP A 141 0.36 4.29 -19.29
N PRO A 142 0.35 3.31 -20.23
CA PRO A 142 1.28 2.19 -20.19
C PRO A 142 2.76 2.58 -20.26
N VAL A 143 3.11 3.70 -20.90
CA VAL A 143 4.49 4.18 -21.00
C VAL A 143 4.89 4.81 -19.67
N GLU A 144 4.04 5.67 -19.10
CA GLU A 144 4.24 6.28 -17.78
C GLU A 144 4.41 5.22 -16.68
N LEU A 145 3.53 4.21 -16.67
CA LEU A 145 3.59 3.12 -15.69
C LEU A 145 4.93 2.38 -15.79
N ARG A 146 5.37 2.03 -17.01
CA ARG A 146 6.65 1.34 -17.23
C ARG A 146 7.83 2.19 -16.79
N ASP A 147 7.84 3.47 -17.15
CA ASP A 147 8.92 4.39 -16.82
C ASP A 147 9.06 4.59 -15.31
N LEU A 148 7.94 4.75 -14.60
CA LEU A 148 7.93 4.89 -13.13
C LEU A 148 8.28 3.58 -12.43
N TYR A 149 7.85 2.44 -12.98
CA TYR A 149 8.20 1.12 -12.46
C TYR A 149 9.71 0.88 -12.51
N VAL A 150 10.32 1.02 -13.70
CA VAL A 150 11.76 0.83 -13.91
C VAL A 150 12.57 1.84 -13.11
N TYR A 151 12.12 3.09 -13.03
CA TYR A 151 12.79 4.11 -12.23
C TYR A 151 12.79 3.75 -10.73
N SER A 152 11.66 3.30 -10.20
CA SER A 152 11.55 2.85 -8.81
C SER A 152 12.52 1.70 -8.50
N GLU A 153 12.57 0.69 -9.36
CA GLU A 153 13.50 -0.44 -9.21
C GLU A 153 14.97 -0.01 -9.27
N SER A 154 15.30 0.92 -10.18
CA SER A 154 16.68 1.46 -10.29
C SER A 154 17.17 2.16 -9.02
N LEU A 155 16.23 2.63 -8.19
CA LEU A 155 16.48 3.29 -6.92
C LEU A 155 16.41 2.34 -5.71
N GLY A 156 16.10 1.05 -5.94
CA GLY A 156 15.97 0.03 -4.92
C GLY A 156 14.59 -0.01 -4.23
N LEU A 157 13.57 0.66 -4.77
CA LEU A 157 12.19 0.50 -4.33
C LEU A 157 11.52 -0.62 -5.12
N GLU A 158 10.73 -1.45 -4.44
CA GLU A 158 9.89 -2.46 -5.10
C GLU A 158 8.47 -1.92 -5.30
N PRO A 159 8.01 -1.62 -6.53
CA PRO A 159 6.67 -1.09 -6.74
C PRO A 159 5.59 -2.10 -6.38
N LEU A 160 4.52 -1.63 -5.72
CA LEU A 160 3.25 -2.33 -5.67
C LEU A 160 2.37 -1.76 -6.78
N VAL A 161 2.13 -2.55 -7.83
CA VAL A 161 1.25 -2.13 -8.94
C VAL A 161 -0.20 -2.43 -8.56
N GLU A 162 -1.00 -1.39 -8.37
CA GLU A 162 -2.43 -1.50 -8.05
C GLU A 162 -3.24 -1.66 -9.34
N VAL A 163 -4.16 -2.63 -9.34
CA VAL A 163 -5.12 -2.90 -10.42
C VAL A 163 -6.54 -3.00 -9.87
N GLY A 164 -7.51 -2.52 -10.63
CA GLY A 164 -8.94 -2.53 -10.32
C GLY A 164 -9.79 -3.41 -11.23
N SER A 165 -9.22 -4.00 -12.28
CA SER A 165 -9.93 -4.90 -13.20
C SER A 165 -9.06 -6.06 -13.71
N ILE A 166 -9.71 -7.13 -14.18
CA ILE A 166 -9.03 -8.26 -14.85
C ILE A 166 -8.27 -7.80 -16.10
N GLY A 167 -8.88 -6.93 -16.92
CA GLY A 167 -8.22 -6.43 -18.14
C GLY A 167 -6.97 -5.60 -17.85
N THR A 168 -7.00 -4.79 -16.78
CA THR A 168 -5.82 -4.06 -16.30
C THR A 168 -4.75 -5.02 -15.82
N LEU A 169 -5.12 -6.02 -15.00
CA LEU A 169 -4.20 -7.04 -14.49
C LEU A 169 -3.47 -7.75 -15.64
N ASP A 170 -4.19 -8.26 -16.63
CA ASP A 170 -3.55 -8.96 -17.75
C ASP A 170 -2.59 -8.06 -18.53
N THR A 171 -2.94 -6.78 -18.67
CA THR A 171 -2.08 -5.80 -19.33
C THR A 171 -0.80 -5.56 -18.54
N VAL A 172 -0.90 -5.40 -17.21
CA VAL A 172 0.25 -5.27 -16.31
C VAL A 172 1.13 -6.52 -16.35
N MET A 173 0.52 -7.71 -16.31
CA MET A 173 1.24 -8.99 -16.35
C MET A 173 2.00 -9.19 -17.65
N ARG A 174 1.43 -8.79 -18.81
CA ARG A 174 2.11 -8.88 -20.11
C ARG A 174 3.22 -7.84 -20.30
N THR A 175 3.09 -6.65 -19.72
CA THR A 175 3.99 -5.52 -20.03
C THR A 175 5.10 -5.31 -19.01
N LEU A 176 4.86 -5.66 -17.75
CA LEU A 176 5.79 -5.45 -16.63
C LEU A 176 6.13 -6.75 -15.89
N SER A 177 5.17 -7.68 -15.79
CA SER A 177 5.30 -8.93 -15.03
C SER A 177 5.82 -8.71 -13.59
N PRO A 178 5.16 -7.86 -12.78
CA PRO A 178 5.63 -7.57 -11.42
C PRO A 178 5.55 -8.80 -10.50
N ARG A 179 6.41 -8.85 -9.48
CA ARG A 179 6.38 -9.92 -8.46
C ARG A 179 5.16 -9.87 -7.55
N ILE A 180 4.61 -8.67 -7.36
CA ILE A 180 3.51 -8.40 -6.44
C ILE A 180 2.57 -7.37 -7.05
N VAL A 181 1.26 -7.61 -6.92
CA VAL A 181 0.20 -6.66 -7.32
C VAL A 181 -0.74 -6.38 -6.16
N GLY A 182 -1.26 -5.17 -6.14
CA GLY A 182 -2.37 -4.77 -5.29
C GLY A 182 -3.68 -4.88 -6.07
N VAL A 183 -4.70 -5.51 -5.50
CA VAL A 183 -6.04 -5.53 -6.09
C VAL A 183 -6.93 -4.60 -5.27
N ASN A 184 -7.30 -3.48 -5.86
CA ASN A 184 -8.15 -2.47 -5.25
C ASN A 184 -9.31 -2.21 -6.18
N SER A 185 -10.44 -2.87 -5.95
CA SER A 185 -11.66 -2.62 -6.72
C SER A 185 -12.35 -1.36 -6.21
N ARG A 186 -11.69 -0.21 -6.40
CA ARG A 186 -12.24 1.11 -6.16
C ARG A 186 -12.51 1.79 -7.49
N ASP A 187 -13.70 2.33 -7.62
CA ASP A 187 -14.00 3.26 -8.70
C ASP A 187 -13.19 4.57 -8.48
N LEU A 188 -12.34 4.96 -9.43
CA LEU A 188 -11.47 6.13 -9.26
C LEU A 188 -12.20 7.48 -9.39
N GLU A 189 -13.45 7.48 -9.87
CA GLU A 189 -14.30 8.66 -9.95
C GLU A 189 -15.17 8.83 -8.71
N THR A 190 -15.85 7.76 -8.28
CA THR A 190 -16.78 7.77 -7.13
C THR A 190 -16.12 7.40 -5.80
N LEU A 191 -14.95 6.74 -5.87
CA LEU A 191 -14.18 6.23 -4.73
C LEU A 191 -14.90 5.12 -3.95
N GLU A 192 -15.96 4.55 -4.52
CA GLU A 192 -16.69 3.41 -3.99
C GLU A 192 -15.87 2.12 -4.12
N VAL A 193 -15.88 1.29 -3.07
CA VAL A 193 -15.12 0.04 -3.00
C VAL A 193 -16.07 -1.15 -3.11
N SER A 194 -15.80 -2.03 -4.08
CA SER A 194 -16.52 -3.30 -4.25
C SER A 194 -15.66 -4.48 -3.79
N VAL A 195 -15.91 -4.95 -2.56
CA VAL A 195 -15.21 -6.12 -2.00
C VAL A 195 -15.43 -7.35 -2.86
N ASN A 196 -16.64 -7.60 -3.35
CA ASN A 196 -16.94 -8.78 -4.15
C ASN A 196 -16.19 -8.79 -5.49
N ASN A 197 -16.07 -7.63 -6.15
CA ASN A 197 -15.30 -7.53 -7.39
C ASN A 197 -13.81 -7.73 -7.13
N MET A 198 -13.26 -7.13 -6.08
CA MET A 198 -11.87 -7.38 -5.64
C MET A 198 -11.63 -8.89 -5.43
N LEU A 199 -12.49 -9.58 -4.68
CA LEU A 199 -12.36 -11.03 -4.44
C LEU A 199 -12.41 -11.84 -5.76
N GLY A 200 -13.26 -11.44 -6.71
CA GLY A 200 -13.33 -12.05 -8.03
C GLY A 200 -12.04 -11.90 -8.85
N ILE A 201 -11.45 -10.69 -8.84
CA ILE A 201 -10.17 -10.42 -9.51
C ILE A 201 -9.05 -11.24 -8.86
N ILE A 202 -9.00 -11.33 -7.51
CA ILE A 202 -7.98 -12.12 -6.80
C ILE A 202 -8.07 -13.60 -7.20
N LYS A 203 -9.28 -14.18 -7.24
CA LYS A 203 -9.47 -15.58 -7.66
C LYS A 203 -8.99 -15.82 -9.10
N TYR A 204 -9.36 -14.92 -10.00
CA TYR A 204 -8.90 -14.98 -11.39
C TYR A 204 -7.37 -14.91 -11.46
N ALA A 205 -6.79 -13.90 -10.82
CA ALA A 205 -5.34 -13.68 -10.80
C ALA A 205 -4.59 -14.91 -10.28
N LYS A 206 -5.09 -15.56 -9.23
CA LYS A 206 -4.42 -16.73 -8.64
C LYS A 206 -4.51 -17.98 -9.52
N ASN A 207 -5.55 -18.09 -10.34
CA ASN A 207 -5.68 -19.18 -11.31
C ASN A 207 -4.76 -18.99 -12.52
N GLU A 208 -4.72 -17.78 -13.08
CA GLU A 208 -3.92 -17.49 -14.29
C GLU A 208 -2.44 -17.25 -14.00
N TYR A 209 -2.13 -16.68 -12.83
CA TYR A 209 -0.79 -16.26 -12.41
C TYR A 209 -0.46 -16.83 -11.01
N PRO A 210 -0.25 -18.16 -10.87
CA PRO A 210 -0.15 -18.82 -9.56
C PRO A 210 1.02 -18.32 -8.69
N ASP A 211 2.13 -17.91 -9.32
CA ASP A 211 3.32 -17.39 -8.64
C ASP A 211 3.23 -15.90 -8.28
N LEU A 212 2.22 -15.20 -8.77
CA LEU A 212 2.00 -13.79 -8.45
C LEU A 212 1.56 -13.64 -6.99
N LEU A 213 2.25 -12.76 -6.27
CA LEU A 213 1.82 -12.35 -4.93
C LEU A 213 0.73 -11.30 -5.03
N ILE A 214 -0.37 -11.52 -4.32
CA ILE A 214 -1.53 -10.65 -4.39
C ILE A 214 -1.81 -10.01 -3.03
N VAL A 215 -1.85 -8.67 -3.03
CA VAL A 215 -2.31 -7.86 -1.89
C VAL A 215 -3.77 -7.48 -2.13
N ALA A 216 -4.67 -7.96 -1.29
CA ALA A 216 -6.04 -7.45 -1.27
C ALA A 216 -6.02 -6.05 -0.61
N GLU A 217 -6.63 -5.07 -1.27
CA GLU A 217 -6.67 -3.69 -0.79
C GLU A 217 -8.10 -3.18 -0.60
N SER A 218 -8.28 -2.38 0.46
CA SER A 218 -9.55 -1.75 0.83
C SER A 218 -10.65 -2.73 1.27
N GLY A 219 -11.54 -2.24 2.14
CA GLY A 219 -12.77 -2.97 2.49
C GLY A 219 -12.66 -3.95 3.65
N MET A 220 -11.46 -4.27 4.16
CA MET A 220 -11.30 -5.12 5.35
C MET A 220 -11.63 -4.35 6.63
N LYS A 221 -12.73 -4.71 7.28
CA LYS A 221 -13.21 -4.10 8.51
C LYS A 221 -13.00 -5.01 9.72
N ASP A 222 -13.06 -6.31 9.51
CA ASP A 222 -12.96 -7.32 10.55
C ASP A 222 -12.20 -8.57 10.09
N LEU A 223 -12.21 -9.60 10.93
CA LEU A 223 -11.53 -10.86 10.64
C LEU A 223 -12.18 -11.62 9.48
N ASP A 224 -13.52 -11.56 9.34
CA ASP A 224 -14.24 -12.27 8.29
C ASP A 224 -13.83 -11.76 6.90
N ASP A 225 -13.68 -10.44 6.75
CA ASP A 225 -13.18 -9.86 5.50
C ASP A 225 -11.76 -10.36 5.16
N ILE A 226 -10.88 -10.50 6.16
CA ILE A 226 -9.53 -11.03 5.97
C ILE A 226 -9.57 -12.50 5.56
N TRP A 227 -10.44 -13.30 6.19
CA TRP A 227 -10.65 -14.70 5.82
C TRP A 227 -11.16 -14.82 4.38
N ARG A 228 -12.16 -14.04 3.98
CA ARG A 228 -12.70 -14.06 2.62
C ARG A 228 -11.65 -13.69 1.57
N ALA A 229 -10.79 -12.71 1.86
CA ALA A 229 -9.66 -12.36 1.01
C ALA A 229 -8.65 -13.51 0.89
N ARG A 230 -8.27 -14.13 2.02
CA ARG A 230 -7.39 -15.31 2.05
C ARG A 230 -7.96 -16.47 1.22
N GLU A 231 -9.22 -16.84 1.44
CA GLU A 231 -9.90 -17.93 0.72
C GLU A 231 -10.05 -17.65 -0.78
N SER A 232 -10.00 -16.37 -1.16
CA SER A 232 -9.98 -15.97 -2.57
C SER A 232 -8.59 -16.06 -3.21
N GLY A 233 -7.53 -16.31 -2.43
CA GLY A 233 -6.17 -16.47 -2.91
C GLY A 233 -5.23 -15.31 -2.57
N ALA A 234 -5.64 -14.34 -1.75
CA ALA A 234 -4.78 -13.23 -1.36
C ALA A 234 -3.62 -13.71 -0.47
N ASP A 235 -2.41 -13.23 -0.77
CA ASP A 235 -1.21 -13.51 0.02
C ASP A 235 -1.00 -12.47 1.14
N ALA A 236 -1.56 -11.27 0.95
CA ALA A 236 -1.58 -10.22 1.95
C ALA A 236 -2.90 -9.44 1.96
N CYS A 237 -3.21 -8.79 3.09
CA CYS A 237 -4.22 -7.74 3.18
C CYS A 237 -3.57 -6.42 3.58
N LEU A 238 -3.86 -5.34 2.85
CA LEU A 238 -3.53 -3.97 3.24
C LEU A 238 -4.73 -3.35 3.97
N ILE A 239 -4.55 -3.02 5.25
CA ILE A 239 -5.66 -2.63 6.14
C ILE A 239 -5.39 -1.26 6.77
N GLY A 240 -6.24 -0.28 6.45
CA GLY A 240 -6.23 1.06 7.04
C GLY A 240 -7.34 1.25 8.06
N THR A 241 -8.51 1.72 7.61
CA THR A 241 -9.66 2.10 8.46
C THR A 241 -10.03 1.04 9.51
N GLY A 242 -9.99 -0.25 9.14
CA GLY A 242 -10.29 -1.36 10.05
C GLY A 242 -9.34 -1.45 11.25
N LEU A 243 -8.06 -1.09 11.09
CA LEU A 243 -7.10 -1.05 12.21
C LEU A 243 -7.12 0.28 12.96
N VAL A 244 -7.28 1.40 12.23
CA VAL A 244 -7.25 2.74 12.83
C VAL A 244 -8.40 2.92 13.82
N ARG A 245 -9.63 2.51 13.46
CA ARG A 245 -10.82 2.66 14.31
C ARG A 245 -10.85 1.77 15.55
N ARG A 246 -9.88 0.87 15.70
CA ARG A 246 -9.83 -0.11 16.79
C ARG A 246 -8.82 0.28 17.83
N SER A 247 -9.23 0.28 19.10
CA SER A 247 -8.32 0.36 20.24
C SER A 247 -7.63 -0.98 20.52
N ASP A 248 -8.27 -2.09 20.15
CA ASP A 248 -7.82 -3.48 20.35
C ASP A 248 -7.12 -4.07 19.11
N ARG A 249 -6.56 -3.23 18.24
CA ARG A 249 -5.97 -3.66 16.95
C ARG A 249 -4.90 -4.75 17.08
N ALA A 250 -4.08 -4.71 18.13
CA ALA A 250 -3.09 -5.74 18.43
C ALA A 250 -3.75 -7.09 18.80
N GLU A 251 -4.82 -7.05 19.59
CA GLU A 251 -5.59 -8.23 19.98
C GLU A 251 -6.29 -8.87 18.76
N MET A 252 -6.87 -8.05 17.87
CA MET A 252 -7.46 -8.51 16.62
C MET A 252 -6.46 -9.31 15.78
N LEU A 253 -5.25 -8.77 15.56
CA LEU A 253 -4.23 -9.47 14.76
C LEU A 253 -3.65 -10.68 15.49
N SER A 254 -3.49 -10.61 16.82
CA SER A 254 -3.11 -11.77 17.63
C SER A 254 -4.13 -12.90 17.48
N LYS A 255 -5.42 -12.58 17.56
CA LYS A 255 -6.52 -13.52 17.35
C LYS A 255 -6.50 -14.11 15.95
N LEU A 256 -6.34 -13.29 14.91
CA LEU A 256 -6.19 -13.74 13.52
C LEU A 256 -5.14 -14.85 13.40
N TYR A 257 -3.92 -14.58 13.84
CA TYR A 257 -2.81 -15.53 13.72
C TYR A 257 -2.96 -16.74 14.66
N SER A 258 -3.64 -16.59 15.79
CA SER A 258 -3.94 -17.74 16.67
C SER A 258 -4.92 -18.71 16.02
N THR A 259 -5.91 -18.20 15.29
CA THR A 259 -6.89 -19.02 14.56
C THR A 259 -6.24 -19.69 13.36
N LEU A 260 -5.43 -18.96 12.59
CA LEU A 260 -4.71 -19.51 11.43
C LEU A 260 -3.69 -20.59 11.78
N LYS A 261 -3.07 -20.55 12.96
CA LYS A 261 -2.20 -21.64 13.43
C LYS A 261 -2.94 -22.94 13.76
N ARG A 262 -4.25 -22.87 13.98
CA ARG A 262 -5.10 -24.01 14.37
C ARG A 262 -5.89 -24.60 13.19
N ALA A 263 -6.00 -23.87 12.09
CA ALA A 263 -6.66 -24.28 10.85
C ALA A 263 -5.66 -24.98 9.93
#